data_AF-A0A8J9ZM04-F1
#
_entry.id   AF-A0A8J9ZM04-F1
#
_cell.length_a   1.000
_cell.length_b   1.000
_cell.length_c   1.000
_cell.angle_alpha   90.00
_cell.angle_beta   90.00
_cell.angle_gamma   90.00
#
_symmetry.space_group_name_H-M   'P 1'
#
loop_
_entity.id
_entity.type
_entity.pdbx_description
1 polymer ?
#
loop_
_entity_poly.entity_id
_entity_poly.type
_entity_poly.pdbx_seq_one_letter_code
_entity_poly.pdbx_strand_id
1 'polypeptide(L)'
;MKNTSPSNFFSAVPSKYLGVMRICTVLLVVGVLGTSGTPIPTTPASGFPQESPFDVLMNDRSIADRLYRKADEAYTTFFQDEFEGNSGYCAEQITWDELISVRMTPLEWRNLGDEERMQRMRSDLQIFGQYLEEVKLDELDKEGHTDTANKVDETIHQLDTLMTAIDVTNNALGFSSPTDTAEIQNINFRDPFSEFARSIRDCVVLRDFRVLVQRVHRDFTLLSQKYQ
;
A
#
# COMPACT_ATOMS: atom_id res chain seq x y z
N MET A 1 20.30 -35.16 -38.76
CA MET A 1 19.34 -36.16 -38.26
C MET A 1 19.13 -35.93 -36.77
N LYS A 2 17.86 -35.73 -36.38
CA LYS A 2 17.18 -35.98 -35.08
C LYS A 2 17.82 -35.38 -33.80
N ASN A 3 17.13 -34.46 -33.11
CA ASN A 3 16.12 -34.73 -32.04
C ASN A 3 16.72 -35.65 -30.95
N THR A 4 16.71 -35.38 -29.64
CA THR A 4 15.67 -34.78 -28.77
C THR A 4 16.24 -34.67 -27.33
N SER A 5 15.70 -33.75 -26.53
CA SER A 5 15.84 -33.66 -25.05
C SER A 5 15.44 -34.98 -24.34
N PRO A 6 15.85 -35.24 -23.06
CA PRO A 6 14.90 -34.99 -21.96
C PRO A 6 15.49 -34.61 -20.58
N SER A 7 14.80 -33.68 -19.91
CA SER A 7 14.29 -33.63 -18.52
C SER A 7 14.93 -34.40 -17.34
N ASN A 8 15.09 -33.64 -16.24
CA ASN A 8 14.60 -33.86 -14.85
C ASN A 8 15.22 -34.90 -13.87
N PHE A 9 15.65 -34.30 -12.75
CA PHE A 9 15.38 -34.63 -11.33
C PHE A 9 16.09 -35.77 -10.57
N PHE A 10 16.54 -35.34 -9.38
CA PHE A 10 16.80 -36.01 -8.09
C PHE A 10 18.20 -36.55 -7.72
N SER A 11 18.55 -36.15 -6.49
CA SER A 11 19.47 -36.74 -5.51
C SER A 11 20.96 -36.36 -5.64
N ALA A 12 21.74 -36.05 -4.59
CA ALA A 12 21.49 -35.91 -3.15
C ALA A 12 22.81 -35.49 -2.44
N VAL A 13 22.67 -35.02 -1.18
CA VAL A 13 23.66 -35.00 -0.05
C VAL A 13 24.75 -33.90 -0.14
N PRO A 14 25.22 -33.24 0.96
CA PRO A 14 25.26 -33.65 2.39
C PRO A 14 24.69 -32.56 3.33
N SER A 15 24.74 -32.58 4.66
CA SER A 15 25.53 -33.30 5.65
C SER A 15 24.82 -33.16 6.99
N LYS A 16 24.94 -34.19 7.83
CA LYS A 16 24.54 -34.20 9.24
C LYS A 16 25.42 -33.22 10.02
N TYR A 17 24.81 -32.29 10.76
CA TYR A 17 25.41 -31.77 11.99
C TYR A 17 24.33 -31.66 13.07
N LEU A 18 24.34 -32.67 13.94
CA LEU A 18 23.71 -32.63 15.26
C LEU A 18 24.52 -31.66 16.14
N GLY A 19 23.86 -30.60 16.61
CA GLY A 19 24.41 -29.61 17.53
C GLY A 19 23.40 -29.32 18.65
N VAL A 20 23.58 -30.07 19.72
CA VAL A 20 22.93 -30.05 21.04
C VAL A 20 22.46 -28.67 21.56
N MET A 21 21.14 -28.57 21.78
CA MET A 21 20.42 -28.14 23.00
C MET A 21 21.04 -27.05 23.90
N ARG A 22 20.35 -25.90 24.02
CA ARG A 22 20.17 -25.19 25.31
C ARG A 22 18.79 -24.53 25.37
N ILE A 23 17.92 -25.13 26.16
CA ILE A 23 16.63 -24.60 26.61
C ILE A 23 16.92 -23.79 27.88
N CYS A 24 16.65 -22.48 27.87
CA CYS A 24 16.72 -21.64 29.06
C CYS A 24 15.34 -21.60 29.73
N THR A 25 15.12 -22.52 30.68
CA THR A 25 13.98 -22.48 31.59
C THR A 25 14.34 -21.60 32.78
N VAL A 26 13.70 -20.44 32.93
CA VAL A 26 13.84 -19.61 34.14
C VAL A 26 12.78 -20.06 35.16
N LEU A 27 13.25 -20.72 36.22
CA LEU A 27 12.48 -21.09 37.40
C LEU A 27 12.37 -19.88 38.35
N LEU A 28 11.14 -19.44 38.62
CA LEU A 28 10.81 -18.51 39.70
C LEU A 28 10.20 -19.30 40.87
N VAL A 29 10.90 -19.28 42.01
CA VAL A 29 10.54 -19.86 43.32
C VAL A 29 11.02 -18.80 44.33
N VAL A 30 10.33 -18.33 45.36
CA VAL A 30 9.04 -18.58 46.02
C VAL A 30 8.76 -17.33 46.86
N GLY A 31 7.49 -17.05 47.17
CA GLY A 31 7.13 -16.15 48.26
C GLY A 31 5.66 -16.24 48.63
N VAL A 32 5.29 -17.25 49.42
CA VAL A 32 3.99 -17.28 50.13
C VAL A 32 4.16 -16.52 51.43
N LEU A 33 3.43 -15.40 51.59
CA LEU A 33 2.99 -14.84 52.87
C LEU A 33 1.82 -13.90 52.57
N GLY A 34 0.65 -14.24 53.10
CA GLY A 34 -0.59 -13.51 52.86
C GLY A 34 -0.66 -12.18 53.59
N THR A 35 -1.37 -11.22 52.99
CA THR A 35 -2.30 -10.30 53.67
C THR A 35 -3.36 -9.88 52.65
N SER A 36 -4.59 -9.72 53.12
CA SER A 36 -5.78 -9.34 52.35
C SER A 36 -5.59 -7.99 51.65
N GLY A 37 -5.33 -8.02 50.34
CA GLY A 37 -5.41 -6.85 49.47
C GLY A 37 -6.75 -6.84 48.75
N THR A 38 -7.55 -5.81 49.02
CA THR A 38 -8.71 -5.42 48.20
C THR A 38 -8.37 -5.46 46.70
N PRO A 39 -9.31 -5.84 45.80
CA PRO A 39 -9.05 -5.78 44.38
C PRO A 39 -8.70 -4.34 44.00
N ILE A 40 -7.52 -4.17 43.40
CA ILE A 40 -7.10 -2.91 42.81
C ILE A 40 -8.14 -2.59 41.72
N PRO A 41 -8.77 -1.40 41.74
CA PRO A 41 -9.61 -0.99 40.62
C PRO A 41 -8.73 -0.95 39.38
N THR A 42 -9.00 -1.81 38.40
CA THR A 42 -8.50 -1.64 37.04
C THR A 42 -9.11 -0.36 36.51
N THR A 43 -8.44 0.74 36.78
CA THR A 43 -8.70 2.01 36.12
C THR A 43 -8.27 1.74 34.68
N PRO A 44 -9.14 1.86 33.67
CA PRO A 44 -8.66 1.84 32.30
C PRO A 44 -7.56 2.90 32.21
N ALA A 45 -6.42 2.54 31.63
CA ALA A 45 -5.31 3.46 31.45
C ALA A 45 -5.78 4.59 30.52
N SER A 46 -6.40 5.61 31.08
CA SER A 46 -6.67 6.90 30.43
C SER A 46 -5.33 7.62 30.37
N GLY A 47 -4.50 7.27 29.39
CA GLY A 47 -3.09 7.68 29.38
C GLY A 47 -2.51 8.06 28.03
N PHE A 48 -3.22 7.85 26.93
CA PHE A 48 -2.87 8.45 25.64
C PHE A 48 -3.91 9.51 25.32
N PRO A 49 -3.51 10.71 24.84
CA PRO A 49 -4.46 11.61 24.22
C PRO A 49 -5.15 10.84 23.11
N GLN A 50 -6.44 10.54 23.28
CA GLN A 50 -7.23 10.04 22.18
C GLN A 50 -7.38 11.22 21.23
N GLU A 51 -6.64 11.20 20.13
CA GLU A 51 -6.77 12.22 19.09
C GLU A 51 -8.24 12.25 18.63
N SER A 52 -8.80 13.45 18.49
CA SER A 52 -10.19 13.56 18.08
C SER A 52 -10.33 13.05 16.63
N PRO A 53 -11.51 12.52 16.24
CA PRO A 53 -11.80 12.18 14.85
C PRO A 53 -11.46 13.30 13.85
N PHE A 54 -11.69 14.55 14.25
CA PHE A 54 -11.31 15.72 13.46
C PHE A 54 -9.79 15.83 13.25
N ASP A 55 -9.00 15.68 14.32
CA ASP A 55 -7.55 15.84 14.28
C ASP A 55 -6.89 14.77 13.40
N VAL A 56 -7.31 13.51 13.55
CA VAL A 56 -6.79 12.40 12.72
C VAL A 56 -7.14 12.57 11.25
N LEU A 57 -8.37 13.01 10.93
CA LEU A 57 -8.79 13.27 9.55
C LEU A 57 -8.04 14.46 8.92
N MET A 58 -7.73 15.48 9.71
CA MET A 58 -6.91 16.61 9.25
C MET A 58 -5.45 16.20 9.02
N ASN A 59 -4.91 15.31 9.84
CA ASN A 59 -3.59 14.72 9.62
C ASN A 59 -3.57 13.88 8.33
N ASP A 60 -4.53 12.98 8.15
CA ASP A 60 -4.69 12.15 6.95
C ASP A 60 -4.79 13.01 5.68
N ARG A 61 -5.57 14.09 5.74
CA ARG A 61 -5.66 15.07 4.65
C ARG A 61 -4.28 15.66 4.32
N SER A 62 -3.51 16.08 5.32
CA SER A 62 -2.17 16.63 5.12
C SER A 62 -1.21 15.60 4.52
N ILE A 63 -1.31 14.34 4.96
CA ILE A 63 -0.52 13.23 4.42
C ILE A 63 -0.89 12.96 2.96
N ALA A 64 -2.18 12.93 2.63
CA ALA A 64 -2.68 12.72 1.27
C ALA A 64 -2.23 13.85 0.31
N ASP A 65 -2.19 15.10 0.76
CA ASP A 65 -1.63 16.21 -0.02
C ASP A 65 -0.13 16.03 -0.32
N ARG A 66 0.65 15.56 0.66
CA ARG A 66 2.07 15.24 0.43
C ARG A 66 2.24 14.07 -0.54
N LEU A 67 1.43 13.04 -0.40
CA LEU A 67 1.41 11.90 -1.33
C LEU A 67 1.07 12.35 -2.75
N TYR A 68 0.08 13.22 -2.90
CA TYR A 68 -0.32 13.75 -4.21
C TYR A 68 0.84 14.43 -4.91
N ARG A 69 1.57 15.31 -4.21
CA ARG A 69 2.73 16.01 -4.79
C ARG A 69 3.80 15.04 -5.26
N LYS A 70 4.11 14.00 -4.47
CA LYS A 70 5.09 12.97 -4.87
C LYS A 70 4.60 12.16 -6.07
N ALA A 71 3.34 11.74 -6.08
CA ALA A 71 2.75 11.03 -7.21
C ALA A 71 2.75 11.88 -8.49
N ASP A 72 2.49 13.20 -8.37
CA ASP A 72 2.54 14.13 -9.49
C ASP A 72 3.95 14.34 -10.04
N GLU A 73 4.95 14.44 -9.15
CA GLU A 73 6.37 14.46 -9.54
C GLU A 73 6.77 13.16 -10.24
N ALA A 74 6.48 11.99 -9.65
CA ALA A 74 6.82 10.70 -10.23
C ALA A 74 6.18 10.50 -11.61
N TYR A 75 4.89 10.83 -11.77
CA TYR A 75 4.23 10.80 -13.06
C TYR A 75 4.89 11.74 -14.08
N THR A 76 5.20 12.97 -13.68
CA THR A 76 5.75 13.98 -14.59
C THR A 76 7.15 13.59 -15.06
N THR A 77 8.00 13.10 -14.15
CA THR A 77 9.35 12.61 -14.49
C THR A 77 9.26 11.42 -15.45
N PHE A 78 8.49 10.38 -15.09
CA PHE A 78 8.30 9.21 -15.95
C PHE A 78 7.79 9.60 -17.35
N PHE A 79 6.77 10.45 -17.41
CA PHE A 79 6.15 10.85 -18.67
C PHE A 79 7.09 11.67 -19.57
N GLN A 80 8.00 12.43 -18.95
CA GLN A 80 9.03 13.17 -19.67
C GLN A 80 10.15 12.26 -20.16
N ASP A 81 10.60 11.31 -19.34
CA ASP A 81 11.68 10.38 -19.65
C ASP A 81 11.28 9.36 -20.72
N GLU A 82 10.10 8.76 -20.57
CA GLU A 82 9.65 7.65 -21.42
C GLU A 82 9.02 8.11 -22.73
N PHE A 83 8.28 9.23 -22.70
CA PHE A 83 7.47 9.67 -23.84
C PHE A 83 7.81 11.07 -24.34
N GLU A 84 8.86 11.70 -23.83
CA GLU A 84 9.25 13.08 -24.16
C GLU A 84 8.09 14.09 -23.95
N GLY A 85 7.14 13.76 -23.06
CA GLY A 85 5.93 14.57 -22.82
C GLY A 85 4.80 14.36 -23.85
N ASN A 86 4.86 13.34 -24.70
CA ASN A 86 3.80 13.06 -25.68
C ASN A 86 2.55 12.44 -25.05
N SER A 87 1.50 13.24 -24.89
CA SER A 87 0.27 12.85 -24.19
C SER A 87 -0.53 11.76 -24.88
N GLY A 88 -0.24 11.43 -26.14
CA GLY A 88 -0.90 10.36 -26.87
C GLY A 88 -0.71 8.98 -26.23
N TYR A 89 0.44 8.75 -25.56
CA TYR A 89 0.77 7.45 -24.94
C TYR A 89 0.14 7.25 -23.55
N CYS A 90 -0.35 8.33 -22.94
CA CYS A 90 -0.92 8.31 -21.59
C CYS A 90 -2.31 8.93 -21.53
N ALA A 91 -2.98 9.03 -22.67
CA ALA A 91 -4.29 9.64 -22.80
C ALA A 91 -5.33 8.90 -21.94
N GLU A 92 -6.29 9.63 -21.36
CA GLU A 92 -7.28 9.09 -20.41
C GLU A 92 -8.09 7.89 -20.97
N GLN A 93 -8.22 7.80 -22.29
CA GLN A 93 -8.90 6.68 -22.97
C GLN A 93 -8.11 5.37 -22.94
N ILE A 94 -6.80 5.44 -22.64
CA ILE A 94 -5.94 4.26 -22.46
C ILE A 94 -6.13 3.75 -21.04
N THR A 95 -6.54 2.49 -20.93
CA THR A 95 -6.96 1.86 -19.68
C THR A 95 -6.18 0.58 -19.45
N TRP A 96 -5.97 0.24 -18.17
CA TRP A 96 -5.41 -1.05 -17.77
C TRP A 96 -6.51 -1.88 -17.11
N ASP A 97 -6.78 -3.07 -17.65
CA ASP A 97 -7.96 -3.86 -17.27
C ASP A 97 -7.96 -4.26 -15.79
N GLU A 98 -6.80 -4.47 -15.18
CA GLU A 98 -6.73 -4.84 -13.77
C GLU A 98 -7.13 -3.70 -12.82
N LEU A 99 -6.94 -2.46 -13.26
CA LEU A 99 -7.36 -1.26 -12.51
C LEU A 99 -8.87 -0.99 -12.67
N ILE A 100 -9.60 -1.77 -13.47
CA ILE A 100 -11.07 -1.64 -13.59
C ILE A 100 -11.75 -1.81 -12.23
N SER A 101 -11.26 -2.73 -11.40
CA SER A 101 -11.83 -2.96 -10.07
C SER A 101 -11.75 -1.72 -9.15
N VAL A 102 -10.71 -0.90 -9.32
CA VAL A 102 -10.48 0.36 -8.60
C VAL A 102 -11.29 1.51 -9.20
N ARG A 103 -11.66 1.42 -10.48
CA ARG A 103 -12.43 2.44 -11.18
C ARG A 103 -13.90 2.41 -10.75
N MET A 104 -14.22 3.30 -9.81
CA MET A 104 -15.58 3.58 -9.40
C MET A 104 -16.04 4.94 -9.92
N THR A 105 -17.29 5.03 -10.39
CA THR A 105 -17.88 6.30 -10.83
C THR A 105 -18.04 7.27 -9.65
N PRO A 106 -18.05 8.59 -9.89
CA PRO A 106 -18.30 9.56 -8.82
C PRO A 106 -19.66 9.40 -8.12
N LEU A 107 -20.66 8.78 -8.79
CA LEU A 107 -21.97 8.53 -8.20
C LEU A 107 -21.92 7.36 -7.22
N GLU A 108 -21.40 6.21 -7.66
CA GLU A 108 -21.21 5.03 -6.79
C GLU A 108 -20.40 5.39 -5.55
N TRP A 109 -19.32 6.15 -5.74
CA TRP A 109 -18.44 6.58 -4.65
C TRP A 109 -19.13 7.43 -3.59
N ARG A 110 -20.01 8.35 -4.02
CA ARG A 110 -20.79 9.21 -3.10
C ARG A 110 -21.87 8.45 -2.36
N ASN A 111 -22.30 7.31 -2.88
CA ASN A 111 -23.31 6.47 -2.24
C ASN A 111 -22.73 5.54 -1.17
N LEU A 112 -21.40 5.40 -1.08
CA LEU A 112 -20.75 4.63 -0.01
C LEU A 112 -20.99 5.27 1.35
N GLY A 113 -21.21 4.45 2.38
CA GLY A 113 -21.14 4.87 3.78
C GLY A 113 -19.71 5.31 4.16
N ASP A 114 -19.53 6.01 5.28
CA ASP A 114 -18.21 6.53 5.64
C ASP A 114 -17.19 5.41 5.94
N GLU A 115 -17.60 4.38 6.69
CA GLU A 115 -16.76 3.20 6.96
C GLU A 115 -16.40 2.47 5.66
N GLU A 116 -17.40 2.20 4.81
CA GLU A 116 -17.20 1.55 3.52
C GLU A 116 -16.27 2.37 2.61
N ARG A 117 -16.41 3.71 2.61
CA ARG A 117 -15.55 4.61 1.87
C ARG A 117 -14.11 4.58 2.38
N MET A 118 -13.90 4.56 3.70
CA MET A 118 -12.55 4.45 4.29
C MET A 118 -11.88 3.13 3.95
N GLN A 119 -12.62 2.02 4.07
CA GLN A 119 -12.13 0.69 3.68
C GLN A 119 -11.82 0.61 2.18
N ARG A 120 -12.69 1.19 1.35
CA ARG A 120 -12.49 1.23 -0.09
C ARG A 120 -11.27 2.06 -0.47
N MET A 121 -11.09 3.25 0.11
CA MET A 121 -9.89 4.07 -0.10
C MET A 121 -8.62 3.31 0.26
N ARG A 122 -8.60 2.63 1.42
CA ARG A 122 -7.45 1.83 1.84
C ARG A 122 -7.13 0.70 0.86
N SER A 123 -8.16 -0.03 0.40
CA SER A 123 -7.99 -1.14 -0.55
C SER A 123 -7.46 -0.65 -1.90
N ASP A 124 -8.07 0.41 -2.45
CA ASP A 124 -7.63 0.98 -3.73
C ASP A 124 -6.18 1.47 -3.66
N LEU A 125 -5.80 2.15 -2.56
CA LEU A 125 -4.44 2.60 -2.30
C LEU A 125 -3.44 1.43 -2.22
N GLN A 126 -3.81 0.32 -1.55
CA GLN A 126 -2.98 -0.87 -1.45
C GLN A 126 -2.76 -1.55 -2.81
N ILE A 127 -3.80 -1.66 -3.64
CA ILE A 127 -3.71 -2.20 -5.00
C ILE A 127 -2.72 -1.38 -5.82
N PHE A 128 -2.84 -0.04 -5.79
CA PHE A 128 -1.90 0.82 -6.48
C PHE A 128 -0.47 0.71 -5.94
N GLY A 129 -0.29 0.54 -4.62
CA GLY A 129 1.03 0.30 -4.03
C GLY A 129 1.75 -0.88 -4.66
N GLN A 130 1.04 -1.97 -4.96
CA GLN A 130 1.62 -3.13 -5.63
C GLN A 130 2.05 -2.82 -7.07
N TYR A 131 1.28 -2.03 -7.83
CA TYR A 131 1.70 -1.62 -9.17
C TYR A 131 2.84 -0.59 -9.16
N LEU A 132 2.91 0.29 -8.15
CA LEU A 132 4.03 1.22 -8.02
C LEU A 132 5.35 0.48 -7.80
N GLU A 133 5.34 -0.64 -7.07
CA GLU A 133 6.53 -1.49 -6.96
C GLU A 133 6.93 -2.07 -8.32
N GLU A 134 5.98 -2.48 -9.17
CA GLU A 134 6.30 -2.92 -10.54
C GLU A 134 6.88 -1.81 -11.40
N VAL A 135 6.28 -0.61 -11.35
CA VAL A 135 6.82 0.58 -12.05
C VAL A 135 8.26 0.80 -11.61
N LYS A 136 8.53 0.78 -10.31
CA LYS A 136 9.89 0.96 -9.78
C LYS A 136 10.86 -0.11 -10.28
N LEU A 137 10.45 -1.38 -10.30
CA LEU A 137 11.29 -2.47 -10.79
C LEU A 137 11.62 -2.30 -12.27
N ASP A 138 10.62 -1.98 -13.10
CA ASP A 138 10.81 -1.77 -14.53
C ASP A 138 11.72 -0.58 -14.83
N GLU A 139 11.61 0.50 -14.06
CA GLU A 139 12.45 1.69 -14.22
C GLU A 139 13.89 1.47 -13.71
N LEU A 140 14.10 0.56 -12.74
CA LEU A 140 15.45 0.17 -12.31
C LEU A 140 16.17 -0.71 -13.34
N ASP A 141 15.42 -1.46 -14.16
CA ASP A 141 15.96 -2.30 -15.22
C ASP A 141 16.35 -1.48 -16.47
N LYS A 142 15.91 -0.22 -16.57
CA LYS A 142 16.22 0.70 -17.68
C LYS A 142 17.45 1.57 -17.40
N GLU A 143 18.35 1.68 -18.39
CA GLU A 143 19.50 2.59 -18.29
C GLU A 143 19.06 4.06 -18.32
N GLY A 144 19.44 4.83 -17.29
CA GLY A 144 19.17 6.27 -17.21
C GLY A 144 17.89 6.66 -16.46
N HIS A 145 17.07 5.70 -16.05
CA HIS A 145 15.75 5.93 -15.41
C HIS A 145 15.80 5.94 -13.87
N THR A 146 17.00 6.05 -13.28
CA THR A 146 17.20 6.01 -11.83
C THR A 146 16.47 7.13 -11.08
N ASP A 147 16.31 8.31 -11.70
CA ASP A 147 15.57 9.41 -11.07
C ASP A 147 14.07 9.07 -10.97
N THR A 148 13.47 8.57 -12.04
CA THR A 148 12.08 8.09 -12.03
C THR A 148 11.88 6.99 -10.99
N ALA A 149 12.74 5.98 -10.94
CA ALA A 149 12.67 4.93 -9.93
C ALA A 149 12.72 5.48 -8.48
N ASN A 150 13.61 6.45 -8.20
CA ASN A 150 13.70 7.10 -6.90
C ASN A 150 12.42 7.88 -6.55
N LYS A 151 11.81 8.58 -7.52
CA LYS A 151 10.55 9.30 -7.31
C LYS A 151 9.39 8.37 -7.02
N VAL A 152 9.35 7.21 -7.66
CA VAL A 152 8.37 6.17 -7.38
C VAL A 152 8.58 5.57 -5.99
N ASP A 153 9.83 5.30 -5.59
CA ASP A 153 10.18 4.83 -4.24
C ASP A 153 9.74 5.81 -3.14
N GLU A 154 10.04 7.10 -3.31
CA GLU A 154 9.56 8.14 -2.39
C GLU A 154 8.03 8.19 -2.30
N THR A 155 7.34 7.92 -3.41
CA THR A 155 5.88 7.88 -3.47
C THR A 155 5.33 6.70 -2.70
N ILE A 156 5.95 5.51 -2.83
CA ILE A 156 5.59 4.30 -2.09
C ILE A 156 5.75 4.53 -0.57
N HIS A 157 6.87 5.10 -0.13
CA HIS A 157 7.08 5.41 1.29
C HIS A 157 6.02 6.39 1.85
N GLN A 158 5.61 7.38 1.05
CA GLN A 158 4.58 8.31 1.48
C GLN A 158 3.18 7.67 1.47
N LEU A 159 2.95 6.69 0.59
CA LEU A 159 1.74 5.86 0.56
C LEU A 159 1.65 5.00 1.81
N ASP A 160 2.73 4.32 2.24
CA ASP A 160 2.78 3.53 3.47
C ASP A 160 2.43 4.37 4.71
N THR A 161 2.91 5.61 4.74
CA THR A 161 2.57 6.58 5.78
C THR A 161 1.08 6.87 5.80
N LEU A 162 0.45 7.08 4.62
CA LEU A 162 -0.99 7.33 4.53
C LEU A 162 -1.81 6.11 4.91
N MET A 163 -1.40 4.93 4.47
CA MET A 163 -2.01 3.65 4.79
C MET A 163 -2.05 3.43 6.31
N THR A 164 -0.95 3.69 7.00
CA THR A 164 -0.87 3.62 8.47
C THR A 164 -1.79 4.65 9.14
N ALA A 165 -1.84 5.87 8.61
CA ALA A 165 -2.66 6.94 9.18
C ALA A 165 -4.17 6.66 9.04
N ILE A 166 -4.59 6.09 7.91
CA ILE A 166 -5.96 5.60 7.71
C ILE A 166 -6.33 4.54 8.76
N ASP A 167 -5.41 3.63 9.11
CA ASP A 167 -5.68 2.60 10.11
C ASP A 167 -5.87 3.21 11.52
N VAL A 168 -5.12 4.26 11.85
CA VAL A 168 -5.32 5.06 13.08
C VAL A 168 -6.67 5.78 13.05
N THR A 169 -7.02 6.41 11.95
CA THR A 169 -8.30 7.11 11.78
C THR A 169 -9.48 6.18 11.88
N ASN A 170 -9.42 4.98 11.28
CA ASN A 170 -10.46 3.97 11.41
C ASN A 170 -10.70 3.59 12.87
N ASN A 171 -9.63 3.41 13.65
CA ASN A 171 -9.74 3.13 15.09
C ASN A 171 -10.40 4.31 15.83
N ALA A 172 -9.98 5.56 15.56
CA ALA A 172 -10.56 6.75 16.17
C ALA A 172 -12.05 6.95 15.84
N LEU A 173 -12.48 6.55 14.65
CA LEU A 173 -13.87 6.59 14.19
C LEU A 173 -14.71 5.38 14.65
N GLY A 174 -14.10 4.38 15.28
CA GLY A 174 -14.76 3.14 15.68
C GLY A 174 -15.11 2.23 14.51
N PHE A 175 -14.44 2.39 13.37
CA PHE A 175 -14.59 1.56 12.18
C PHE A 175 -13.76 0.29 12.27
N SER A 176 -14.20 -0.72 11.54
CA SER A 176 -13.49 -1.99 11.42
C SER A 176 -12.17 -1.78 10.68
N SER A 177 -11.10 -2.45 11.13
CA SER A 177 -9.84 -2.46 10.39
C SER A 177 -10.06 -3.03 8.98
N PRO A 178 -9.53 -2.36 7.93
CA PRO A 178 -9.59 -2.89 6.57
C PRO A 178 -8.97 -4.29 6.53
N THR A 179 -9.57 -5.19 5.75
CA THR A 179 -8.91 -6.47 5.43
C THR A 179 -7.91 -6.19 4.33
N ASP A 180 -6.66 -6.61 4.51
CA ASP A 180 -5.66 -6.51 3.47
C ASP A 180 -6.15 -7.19 2.18
N THR A 181 -6.05 -6.46 1.08
CA THR A 181 -6.38 -6.98 -0.24
C THR A 181 -5.36 -8.05 -0.61
N ALA A 182 -5.81 -9.21 -1.09
CA ALA A 182 -4.92 -10.25 -1.59
C ALA A 182 -4.05 -9.70 -2.74
N GLU A 183 -2.81 -10.18 -2.86
CA GLU A 183 -1.88 -9.84 -3.95
C GLU A 183 -2.55 -9.92 -5.33
N ILE A 184 -2.16 -9.03 -6.26
CA ILE A 184 -2.57 -9.08 -7.67
C ILE A 184 -2.40 -10.50 -8.21
N GLN A 185 -3.52 -11.16 -8.48
CA GLN A 185 -3.53 -12.59 -8.78
C GLN A 185 -3.10 -12.93 -10.21
N ASN A 186 -2.97 -11.93 -11.11
CA ASN A 186 -2.69 -12.17 -12.52
C ASN A 186 -1.32 -11.64 -12.98
N ILE A 187 -0.34 -12.54 -12.96
CA ILE A 187 1.07 -12.26 -13.28
C ILE A 187 1.25 -11.68 -14.70
N ASN A 188 0.41 -12.05 -15.67
CA ASN A 188 0.57 -11.62 -17.08
C ASN A 188 0.20 -10.16 -17.36
N PHE A 189 -0.55 -9.52 -16.46
CA PHE A 189 -0.89 -8.11 -16.56
C PHE A 189 -0.06 -7.27 -15.57
N ARG A 190 0.42 -7.90 -14.50
CA ARG A 190 1.50 -7.37 -13.66
C ARG A 190 2.76 -7.11 -14.49
N ASP A 191 3.17 -8.04 -15.36
CA ASP A 191 4.35 -7.90 -16.24
C ASP A 191 4.00 -8.21 -17.71
N PRO A 192 3.66 -7.18 -18.53
CA PRO A 192 3.38 -7.33 -19.94
C PRO A 192 4.59 -7.81 -20.76
N PHE A 193 4.35 -8.59 -21.82
CA PHE A 193 5.40 -9.22 -22.64
C PHE A 193 6.32 -8.26 -23.43
N SER A 194 6.06 -6.94 -23.47
CA SER A 194 6.89 -6.00 -24.23
C SER A 194 7.16 -4.71 -23.44
N GLU A 195 8.35 -4.13 -23.66
CA GLU A 195 8.76 -2.87 -23.03
C GLU A 195 7.78 -1.72 -23.31
N PHE A 196 7.25 -1.67 -24.54
CA PHE A 196 6.25 -0.67 -24.89
C PHE A 196 4.96 -0.87 -24.08
N ALA A 197 4.51 -2.12 -23.89
CA ALA A 197 3.32 -2.41 -23.10
C ALA A 197 3.52 -2.11 -21.60
N ARG A 198 4.70 -2.39 -21.03
CA ARG A 198 5.10 -1.99 -19.67
C ARG A 198 5.05 -0.48 -19.50
N SER A 199 5.65 0.24 -20.44
CA SER A 199 5.68 1.71 -20.40
C SER A 199 4.28 2.34 -20.47
N ILE A 200 3.37 1.74 -21.25
CA ILE A 200 1.96 2.15 -21.26
C ILE A 200 1.26 1.81 -19.94
N ARG A 201 1.46 0.60 -19.39
CA ARG A 201 0.93 0.19 -18.07
C ARG A 201 1.37 1.20 -17.00
N ASP A 202 2.65 1.51 -16.94
CA ASP A 202 3.24 2.38 -15.92
C ASP A 202 2.72 3.79 -16.00
N CYS A 203 2.56 4.31 -17.20
CA CYS A 203 1.94 5.61 -17.36
C CYS A 203 0.50 5.64 -16.85
N VAL A 204 -0.28 4.60 -17.17
CA VAL A 204 -1.67 4.48 -16.71
C VAL A 204 -1.73 4.34 -15.19
N VAL A 205 -0.84 3.52 -14.59
CA VAL A 205 -0.72 3.34 -13.14
C VAL A 205 -0.42 4.66 -12.45
N LEU A 206 0.65 5.36 -12.85
CA LEU A 206 1.06 6.63 -12.23
C LEU A 206 -0.01 7.71 -12.39
N ARG A 207 -0.62 7.81 -13.58
CA ARG A 207 -1.70 8.76 -13.85
C ARG A 207 -2.93 8.49 -12.98
N ASP A 208 -3.43 7.25 -12.99
CA ASP A 208 -4.65 6.89 -12.28
C ASP A 208 -4.43 6.93 -10.76
N PHE A 209 -3.23 6.59 -10.28
CA PHE A 209 -2.86 6.73 -8.86
C PHE A 209 -2.94 8.19 -8.41
N ARG A 210 -2.36 9.12 -9.18
CA ARG A 210 -2.46 10.56 -8.88
C ARG A 210 -3.92 11.01 -8.74
N VAL A 211 -4.79 10.56 -9.64
CA VAL A 211 -6.24 10.87 -9.59
C VAL A 211 -6.91 10.26 -8.35
N LEU A 212 -6.53 9.03 -7.97
CA LEU A 212 -7.02 8.41 -6.74
C LEU A 212 -6.61 9.22 -5.51
N VAL A 213 -5.34 9.63 -5.39
CA VAL A 213 -4.86 10.38 -4.22
C VAL A 213 -5.57 11.73 -4.09
N GLN A 214 -5.83 12.43 -5.21
CA GLN A 214 -6.66 13.65 -5.19
C GLN A 214 -8.06 13.39 -4.63
N ARG A 215 -8.68 12.28 -5.02
CA ARG A 215 -10.00 11.86 -4.53
C ARG A 215 -9.96 11.60 -3.03
N VAL A 216 -8.96 10.84 -2.57
CA VAL A 216 -8.74 10.53 -1.15
C VAL A 216 -8.57 11.81 -0.32
N HIS A 217 -7.73 12.75 -0.77
CA HIS A 217 -7.56 14.06 -0.11
C HIS A 217 -8.90 14.82 0.02
N ARG A 218 -9.70 14.85 -1.05
CA ARG A 218 -11.03 15.49 -1.04
C ARG A 218 -11.94 14.81 -0.01
N ASP A 219 -11.91 13.48 0.07
CA ASP A 219 -12.80 12.76 0.97
C ASP A 219 -12.42 12.97 2.44
N PHE A 220 -11.13 13.05 2.80
CA PHE A 220 -10.73 13.49 4.14
C PHE A 220 -11.18 14.92 4.45
N THR A 221 -11.19 15.80 3.44
CA THR A 221 -11.72 17.16 3.60
C THR A 221 -13.23 17.14 3.92
N LEU A 222 -14.00 16.26 3.28
CA LEU A 222 -15.44 16.13 3.54
C LEU A 222 -15.72 15.47 4.89
N LEU A 223 -14.97 14.42 5.23
CA LEU A 223 -15.11 13.73 6.50
C LEU A 223 -14.73 14.65 7.68
N SER A 224 -13.62 15.39 7.59
CA SER A 224 -13.22 16.34 8.65
C SER A 224 -14.29 17.39 8.92
N GLN A 225 -15.00 17.89 7.90
CA GLN A 225 -16.13 18.80 8.09
C GLN A 225 -17.32 18.15 8.81
N LYS A 226 -17.54 16.85 8.60
CA LYS A 226 -18.63 16.10 9.23
C LYS A 226 -18.35 15.76 10.69
N TYR A 227 -17.09 15.49 11.03
CA TYR A 227 -16.64 15.04 12.35
C TYR A 227 -15.98 16.15 13.20
N GLN A 228 -16.22 17.42 12.85
CA GLN A 228 -15.85 18.60 13.63
C GLN A 228 -16.73 18.74 14.88
#